data_AF-A0A7S2ABG4-F1
#
_entry.id   AF-A0A7S2ABG4-F1
#
_cell.length_a   1.000
_cell.length_b   1.000
_cell.length_c   1.000
_cell.angle_alpha   90.00
_cell.angle_beta   90.00
_cell.angle_gamma   90.00
#
_symmetry.space_group_name_H-M   'P 1'
#
loop_
_entity.id
_entity.type
_entity.pdbx_description
1 polymer ?
#
loop_
_entity_poly.entity_id
_entity_poly.type
_entity_poly.pdbx_seq_one_letter_code
_entity_poly.pdbx_strand_id
1 'polypeptide(L)'
;STCNGKSQGCHGYGPGKDQFDSTRIIGNKQKDFALGLYKSAKELLEGEVSYVHTFLYMENITVSPQFTGLDTDATTCVSALGDAFAGGTTDGPGDFNFKQGTNASNPNVFWNFIAHFLSEPTKEEKACQYPKPILFNTGGINFPAPW
;
A
#
# COMPACT_ATOMS: atom_id res chain seq x y z
N SER A 1 -10.70 6.85 6.27
CA SER A 1 -11.58 6.25 7.29
C SER A 1 -11.45 7.00 8.59
N THR A 2 -12.49 7.71 9.02
CA THR A 2 -12.47 8.48 10.28
C THR A 2 -13.80 8.41 11.01
N CYS A 3 -13.77 8.35 12.34
CA CYS A 3 -14.91 8.54 13.23
C CYS A 3 -14.71 9.87 13.97
N ASN A 4 -15.67 10.80 13.87
CA ASN A 4 -15.56 12.16 14.42
C ASN A 4 -14.27 12.88 14.02
N GLY A 5 -13.84 12.68 12.76
CA GLY A 5 -12.65 13.33 12.20
C GLY A 5 -11.31 12.76 12.67
N LYS A 6 -11.26 11.60 13.34
CA LYS A 6 -10.01 10.90 13.75
C LYS A 6 -9.98 9.44 13.28
N SER A 7 -8.78 8.88 13.06
CA SER A 7 -8.58 7.49 12.62
C SER A 7 -8.72 6.48 13.77
N GLN A 8 -8.23 6.82 14.97
CA GLN A 8 -8.08 5.90 16.11
C GLN A 8 -9.39 5.29 16.62
N GLY A 9 -10.54 5.90 16.34
CA GLY A 9 -11.84 5.36 16.70
C GLY A 9 -12.53 4.56 15.58
N CYS A 10 -11.93 4.51 14.39
CA CYS A 10 -12.55 3.99 13.17
C CYS A 10 -12.00 2.59 12.87
N HIS A 11 -12.56 1.58 13.54
CA HIS A 11 -12.12 0.20 13.43
C HIS A 11 -13.09 -0.69 12.64
N GLY A 12 -12.52 -1.62 11.87
CA GLY A 12 -13.22 -2.78 11.33
C GLY A 12 -13.23 -3.89 12.38
N TYR A 13 -14.40 -4.49 12.63
CA TYR A 13 -14.52 -5.59 13.58
C TYR A 13 -14.82 -6.90 12.87
N GLY A 14 -14.15 -7.96 13.32
CA GLY A 14 -14.42 -9.32 12.88
C GLY A 14 -15.77 -9.85 13.38
N PRO A 15 -16.23 -10.99 12.86
CA PRO A 15 -17.56 -11.53 13.18
C PRO A 15 -17.65 -12.27 14.52
N GLY A 16 -16.51 -12.54 15.18
CA GLY A 16 -16.45 -13.30 16.42
C GLY A 16 -16.57 -12.44 17.66
N LYS A 17 -16.71 -13.09 18.82
CA LYS A 17 -16.72 -12.40 20.13
C LYS A 17 -15.36 -11.78 20.50
N ASP A 18 -14.30 -12.28 19.90
CA ASP A 18 -12.93 -11.81 20.04
C ASP A 18 -12.15 -12.08 18.75
N GLN A 19 -10.86 -11.70 18.73
CA GLN A 19 -10.00 -11.88 17.56
C GLN A 19 -9.76 -13.37 17.22
N PHE A 20 -9.63 -14.23 18.23
CA PHE A 20 -9.39 -15.67 18.01
C PHE A 20 -10.61 -16.33 17.39
N ASP A 21 -11.80 -15.97 17.88
CA ASP A 21 -13.07 -16.44 17.34
C ASP A 21 -13.31 -15.90 15.94
N SER A 22 -12.97 -14.64 15.68
CA SER A 22 -13.02 -14.05 14.33
C SER A 22 -12.10 -14.78 13.36
N THR A 23 -10.85 -15.06 13.76
CA THR A 23 -9.90 -15.86 12.99
C THR A 23 -10.45 -17.25 12.71
N ARG A 24 -11.02 -17.93 13.72
CA ARG A 24 -11.64 -19.25 13.57
C ARG A 24 -12.82 -19.22 12.59
N ILE A 25 -13.70 -18.22 12.66
CA ILE A 25 -14.88 -18.09 11.78
C ILE A 25 -14.44 -17.85 10.34
N ILE A 26 -13.59 -16.85 10.10
CA ILE A 26 -13.14 -16.49 8.75
C ILE A 26 -12.28 -17.59 8.14
N GLY A 27 -11.40 -18.21 8.94
CA GLY A 27 -10.61 -19.37 8.52
C GLY A 27 -11.47 -20.57 8.14
N ASN A 28 -12.50 -20.89 8.93
CA ASN A 28 -13.41 -21.98 8.59
C ASN A 28 -14.19 -21.72 7.30
N LYS A 29 -14.70 -20.50 7.09
CA LYS A 29 -15.38 -20.14 5.84
C LYS A 29 -14.51 -20.35 4.61
N GLN A 30 -13.25 -19.90 4.66
CA GLN A 30 -12.29 -20.11 3.57
C GLN A 30 -11.97 -21.60 3.37
N LYS A 31 -11.72 -22.33 4.47
CA LYS A 31 -11.43 -23.77 4.44
C LYS A 31 -12.59 -24.58 3.88
N ASP A 32 -13.82 -24.31 4.30
CA ASP A 32 -15.00 -25.06 3.86
C ASP A 32 -15.24 -24.85 2.36
N PHE A 33 -15.11 -23.60 1.88
CA PHE A 33 -15.21 -23.30 0.45
C PHE A 33 -14.08 -23.95 -0.35
N ALA A 34 -12.83 -23.84 0.10
CA ALA A 34 -11.67 -24.45 -0.55
C ALA A 34 -11.80 -25.98 -0.61
N LEU A 35 -12.28 -26.62 0.46
CA LEU A 35 -12.52 -28.06 0.48
C LEU A 35 -13.66 -28.46 -0.46
N GLY A 36 -14.69 -27.61 -0.61
CA GLY A 36 -15.73 -27.77 -1.61
C GLY A 36 -15.16 -27.77 -3.02
N LEU A 37 -14.36 -26.77 -3.37
CA LEU A 37 -13.67 -26.68 -4.66
C LEU A 37 -12.81 -27.93 -4.91
N TYR A 38 -11.96 -28.30 -3.93
CA TYR A 38 -11.10 -29.47 -4.00
C TYR A 38 -11.87 -30.76 -4.29
N LYS A 39 -12.98 -31.01 -3.58
CA LYS A 39 -13.81 -32.20 -3.77
C LYS A 39 -14.57 -32.21 -5.10
N SER A 40 -14.87 -31.03 -5.63
CA SER A 40 -15.62 -30.88 -6.88
C SER A 40 -14.75 -30.70 -8.12
N ALA A 41 -13.42 -30.69 -7.97
CA ALA A 41 -12.49 -30.48 -9.07
C ALA A 41 -12.63 -31.59 -10.12
N LYS A 42 -12.78 -31.19 -11.39
CA LYS A 42 -12.95 -32.11 -12.53
C LYS A 42 -11.93 -31.89 -13.63
N GLU A 43 -11.32 -30.71 -13.65
CA GLU A 43 -10.34 -30.34 -14.67
C GLU A 43 -8.97 -30.88 -14.24
N LEU A 44 -8.42 -31.78 -15.04
CA LEU A 44 -7.05 -32.24 -14.90
C LEU A 44 -6.12 -31.22 -15.56
N LEU A 45 -5.17 -30.71 -14.81
CA LEU A 45 -4.13 -29.84 -15.37
C LEU A 45 -3.06 -30.71 -16.03
N GLU A 46 -2.91 -30.55 -17.34
CA GLU A 46 -1.91 -31.25 -18.16
C GLU A 46 -1.05 -30.23 -18.91
N GLY A 47 0.20 -30.59 -19.21
CA GLY A 47 1.13 -29.74 -19.95
C GLY A 47 2.48 -29.57 -19.27
N GLU A 48 3.35 -28.79 -19.90
CA GLU A 48 4.69 -28.50 -19.39
C GLU A 48 4.66 -27.46 -18.28
N VAL A 49 5.55 -27.62 -17.30
CA VAL A 49 5.79 -26.61 -16.27
C VAL A 49 6.95 -25.72 -16.72
N SER A 50 6.71 -24.41 -16.75
CA SER A 50 7.74 -23.41 -17.05
C SER A 50 7.80 -22.33 -15.96
N TYR A 51 8.96 -21.68 -15.82
CA TYR A 51 9.15 -20.58 -14.89
C TYR A 51 10.04 -19.51 -15.53
N VAL A 52 9.77 -18.25 -15.21
CA VAL A 52 10.60 -17.11 -15.60
C VAL A 52 10.75 -16.19 -14.38
N HIS A 53 11.96 -15.69 -14.17
CA HIS A 53 12.29 -14.79 -13.07
C HIS A 53 13.19 -13.66 -13.58
N THR A 54 12.98 -12.45 -13.09
CA THR A 54 13.87 -11.32 -13.34
C THR A 54 13.90 -10.38 -12.14
N PHE A 55 15.04 -9.73 -11.93
CA PHE A 55 15.15 -8.60 -11.02
C PHE A 55 14.92 -7.32 -11.80
N LEU A 56 14.00 -6.49 -11.33
CA LEU A 56 13.69 -5.20 -11.94
C LEU A 56 14.09 -4.07 -11.00
N TYR A 57 14.70 -3.04 -11.58
CA TYR A 57 14.96 -1.80 -10.87
C TYR A 57 13.72 -0.90 -10.95
N MET A 58 12.83 -1.05 -9.96
CA MET A 58 11.50 -0.44 -9.94
C MET A 58 11.49 1.10 -9.86
N GLU A 59 12.62 1.74 -9.57
CA GLU A 59 12.71 3.20 -9.45
C GLU A 59 12.79 3.91 -10.81
N ASN A 60 13.04 3.18 -11.90
CA ASN A 60 13.20 3.75 -13.23
C ASN A 60 12.71 2.79 -14.34
N ILE A 61 11.44 2.41 -14.28
CA ILE A 61 10.78 1.60 -15.30
C ILE A 61 9.90 2.51 -16.16
N THR A 62 10.17 2.50 -17.46
CA THR A 62 9.29 3.11 -18.46
C THR A 62 8.05 2.23 -18.66
N VAL A 63 6.87 2.82 -18.47
CA VAL A 63 5.57 2.18 -18.65
C VAL A 63 4.86 2.86 -19.81
N SER A 64 4.57 2.10 -20.85
CA SER A 64 4.04 2.63 -22.10
C SER A 64 2.54 3.01 -22.01
N PRO A 65 2.07 3.94 -22.87
CA PRO A 65 0.70 4.45 -22.93
C PRO A 65 -0.41 3.41 -22.77
N GLN A 66 -0.26 2.24 -23.40
CA GLN A 66 -1.28 1.20 -23.38
C GLN A 66 -1.54 0.62 -21.97
N PHE A 67 -0.62 0.81 -21.02
CA PHE A 67 -0.76 0.34 -19.64
C PHE A 67 -1.08 1.47 -18.65
N THR A 68 -0.93 2.72 -19.05
CA THR A 68 -1.11 3.89 -18.16
C THR A 68 -2.38 4.66 -18.45
N GLY A 69 -2.90 4.58 -19.68
CA GLY A 69 -3.99 5.44 -20.15
C GLY A 69 -3.56 6.88 -20.40
N LEU A 70 -2.25 7.16 -20.46
CA LEU A 70 -1.67 8.45 -20.84
C LEU A 70 -1.32 8.47 -22.34
N ASP A 71 -1.13 9.65 -22.91
CA ASP A 71 -0.74 9.80 -24.32
C ASP A 71 0.76 9.52 -24.57
N THR A 72 1.56 9.50 -23.51
CA THR A 72 3.02 9.31 -23.56
C THR A 72 3.46 8.27 -22.54
N ASP A 73 4.68 7.74 -22.73
CA ASP A 73 5.33 6.89 -21.73
C ASP A 73 5.33 7.58 -20.35
N ALA A 74 5.06 6.80 -19.31
CA ALA A 74 5.27 7.17 -17.92
C ALA A 74 6.55 6.52 -17.40
N THR A 75 7.07 7.02 -16.29
CA THR A 75 8.18 6.38 -15.57
C THR A 75 7.77 6.16 -14.12
N THR A 76 8.11 5.01 -13.55
CA THR A 76 7.93 4.76 -12.12
C THR A 76 8.77 5.74 -11.30
N CYS A 77 8.34 6.00 -10.07
CA CYS A 77 9.01 6.94 -9.18
C CYS A 77 9.97 6.22 -8.22
N VAL A 78 10.96 6.96 -7.75
CA VAL A 78 11.74 6.62 -6.55
C VAL A 78 10.78 6.40 -5.37
N SER A 79 11.14 5.46 -4.48
CA SER A 79 10.26 5.02 -3.40
C SER A 79 9.93 6.15 -2.41
N ALA A 80 8.64 6.31 -2.11
CA ALA A 80 8.16 7.29 -1.14
C ALA A 80 6.82 6.89 -0.52
N LEU A 81 6.68 7.12 0.79
CA LEU A 81 5.46 6.90 1.56
C LEU A 81 4.76 8.23 1.80
N GLY A 82 3.46 8.28 1.53
CA GLY A 82 2.67 9.51 1.69
C GLY A 82 2.05 9.66 3.07
N ASP A 83 1.48 10.83 3.37
CA ASP A 83 0.80 11.10 4.66
C ASP A 83 -0.21 10.01 5.06
N ALA A 84 -0.96 9.48 4.10
CA ALA A 84 -1.96 8.45 4.33
C ALA A 84 -1.39 7.12 4.86
N PHE A 85 -0.10 6.83 4.64
CA PHE A 85 0.59 5.67 5.21
C PHE A 85 0.52 5.69 6.74
N ALA A 86 0.82 6.84 7.35
CA ALA A 86 0.79 7.00 8.80
C ALA A 86 -0.64 7.03 9.38
N GLY A 87 -1.67 7.07 8.53
CA GLY A 87 -3.07 6.94 8.94
C GLY A 87 -3.53 5.49 9.18
N GLY A 88 -2.72 4.50 8.79
CA GLY A 88 -3.04 3.08 8.91
C GLY A 88 -4.34 2.68 8.19
N THR A 89 -4.95 1.59 8.63
CA THR A 89 -6.21 1.06 8.08
C THR A 89 -7.31 0.99 9.14
N THR A 90 -8.49 0.51 8.79
CA THR A 90 -9.52 0.17 9.79
C THR A 90 -9.16 -1.04 10.64
N ASP A 91 -8.23 -1.89 10.18
CA ASP A 91 -7.79 -3.09 10.90
C ASP A 91 -6.67 -2.77 11.90
N GLY A 92 -5.96 -1.67 11.67
CA GLY A 92 -4.95 -1.11 12.55
C GLY A 92 -4.80 0.37 12.23
N PRO A 93 -5.58 1.26 12.89
CA PRO A 93 -5.50 2.68 12.61
C PRO A 93 -4.13 3.20 13.05
N GLY A 94 -3.58 4.08 12.23
CA GLY A 94 -2.39 4.82 12.59
C GLY A 94 -2.66 5.85 13.67
N ASP A 95 -1.60 6.41 14.22
CA ASP A 95 -1.67 7.39 15.30
C ASP A 95 -1.58 8.83 14.77
N PHE A 96 -1.61 9.80 15.69
CA PHE A 96 -1.63 11.23 15.42
C PHE A 96 -2.86 11.66 14.58
N ASN A 97 -2.77 12.80 13.91
CA ASN A 97 -3.84 13.39 13.10
C ASN A 97 -3.85 12.90 11.65
N PHE A 98 -3.15 11.81 11.32
CA PHE A 98 -3.10 11.26 9.97
C PHE A 98 -4.40 10.57 9.55
N LYS A 99 -4.72 10.66 8.26
CA LYS A 99 -5.96 10.13 7.69
C LYS A 99 -5.69 9.53 6.32
N GLN A 100 -6.34 8.42 6.03
CA GLN A 100 -6.43 7.91 4.65
C GLN A 100 -7.13 8.94 3.74
N GLY A 101 -6.71 9.00 2.48
CA GLY A 101 -7.22 9.95 1.50
C GLY A 101 -6.62 11.35 1.57
N THR A 102 -5.59 11.56 2.41
CA THR A 102 -4.79 12.80 2.41
C THR A 102 -4.05 12.93 1.08
N ASN A 103 -4.14 14.12 0.46
CA ASN A 103 -3.57 14.42 -0.84
C ASN A 103 -2.89 15.81 -0.84
N ALA A 104 -2.37 16.24 -1.99
CA ALA A 104 -1.67 17.52 -2.14
C ALA A 104 -2.50 18.77 -1.74
N SER A 105 -3.83 18.69 -1.68
CA SER A 105 -4.70 19.79 -1.26
C SER A 105 -4.85 19.93 0.26
N ASN A 106 -4.49 18.90 1.04
CA ASN A 106 -4.61 18.90 2.49
C ASN A 106 -3.45 18.18 3.22
N PRO A 107 -2.18 18.48 2.90
CA PRO A 107 -1.04 17.75 3.43
C PRO A 107 -0.83 17.98 4.93
N ASN A 108 -0.19 17.03 5.61
CA ASN A 108 0.16 17.16 7.03
C ASN A 108 1.50 17.90 7.21
N VAL A 109 1.48 19.22 6.96
CA VAL A 109 2.67 20.08 6.84
C VAL A 109 3.64 19.96 8.02
N PHE A 110 3.12 19.90 9.26
CA PHE A 110 3.96 19.78 10.46
C PHE A 110 4.79 18.49 10.46
N TRP A 111 4.15 17.35 10.14
CA TRP A 111 4.84 16.06 10.13
C TRP A 111 5.74 15.90 8.92
N ASN A 112 5.35 16.43 7.77
CA ASN A 112 6.21 16.46 6.58
C ASN A 112 7.50 17.22 6.86
N PHE A 113 7.42 18.38 7.51
CA PHE A 113 8.61 19.13 7.93
C PHE A 113 9.53 18.29 8.83
N ILE A 114 8.99 17.58 9.82
CA ILE A 114 9.78 16.72 10.72
C ILE A 114 10.42 15.56 9.95
N ALA A 115 9.66 14.88 9.10
CA ALA A 115 10.17 13.71 8.38
C ALA A 115 11.20 14.08 7.30
N HIS A 116 11.09 15.27 6.69
CA HIS A 116 12.02 15.75 5.66
C HIS A 116 13.41 16.08 6.21
N PHE A 117 13.61 16.15 7.54
CA PHE A 117 14.95 16.15 8.12
C PHE A 117 15.74 14.85 7.87
N LEU A 118 15.06 13.73 7.62
CA LEU A 118 15.71 12.47 7.27
C LEU A 118 16.16 12.45 5.79
N SER A 119 15.29 12.94 4.91
CA SER A 119 15.53 13.07 3.47
C SER A 119 14.46 14.00 2.90
N GLU A 120 14.88 15.15 2.38
CA GLU A 120 13.98 16.12 1.78
C GLU A 120 13.66 15.71 0.32
N PRO A 121 12.39 15.51 -0.05
CA PRO A 121 12.04 15.16 -1.42
C PRO A 121 12.21 16.34 -2.38
N THR A 122 12.86 16.06 -3.51
CA THR A 122 13.07 16.95 -4.66
C THR A 122 11.75 17.37 -5.32
N LYS A 123 11.80 18.36 -6.21
CA LYS A 123 10.63 18.80 -6.97
C LYS A 123 10.16 17.71 -7.92
N GLU A 124 11.11 16.98 -8.50
CA GLU A 124 10.91 15.90 -9.44
C GLU A 124 10.23 14.71 -8.75
N GLU A 125 10.68 14.33 -7.55
CA GLU A 125 10.03 13.27 -6.75
C GLU A 125 8.60 13.66 -6.34
N LYS A 126 8.39 14.91 -5.89
CA LYS A 126 7.06 15.43 -5.57
C LYS A 126 6.13 15.44 -6.78
N ALA A 127 6.64 15.82 -7.96
CA ALA A 127 5.87 15.80 -9.20
C ALA A 127 5.53 14.38 -9.63
N CYS A 128 6.50 13.45 -9.56
CA CYS A 128 6.29 12.05 -9.92
C CYS A 128 5.24 11.38 -9.03
N GLN A 129 5.29 11.63 -7.72
CA GLN A 129 4.39 11.02 -6.75
C GLN A 129 3.01 11.71 -6.68
N TYR A 130 2.77 12.80 -7.41
CA TYR A 130 1.52 13.55 -7.35
C TYR A 130 0.30 12.65 -7.62
N PRO A 131 -0.80 12.75 -6.85
CA PRO A 131 -1.12 13.76 -5.82
C PRO A 131 -0.72 13.37 -4.39
N LYS A 132 0.18 12.40 -4.21
CA LYS A 132 0.62 11.92 -2.89
C LYS A 132 1.54 12.96 -2.21
N PRO A 133 1.16 13.51 -1.05
CA PRO A 133 2.07 14.32 -0.25
C PRO A 133 3.08 13.38 0.43
N ILE A 134 4.36 13.52 0.10
CA ILE A 134 5.43 12.66 0.60
C ILE A 134 5.69 12.97 2.08
N LEU A 135 5.49 11.97 2.93
CA LEU A 135 5.89 11.98 4.33
C LEU A 135 7.33 11.47 4.46
N PHE A 136 7.60 10.25 3.95
CA PHE A 136 8.94 9.66 3.95
C PHE A 136 9.46 9.50 2.52
N ASN A 137 10.57 10.18 2.19
CA ASN A 137 11.28 10.02 0.93
C ASN A 137 12.30 8.87 1.02
N THR A 138 11.81 7.63 1.09
CA THR A 138 12.61 6.44 1.44
C THR A 138 13.75 6.18 0.46
N GLY A 139 13.56 6.40 -0.84
CA GLY A 139 14.64 6.18 -1.83
C GLY A 139 15.79 7.19 -1.73
N GLY A 140 15.60 8.30 -1.01
CA GLY A 140 16.68 9.22 -0.65
C GLY A 140 17.43 8.85 0.65
N ILE A 141 16.89 7.92 1.46
CA ILE A 141 17.48 7.53 2.75
C ILE A 141 18.38 6.31 2.53
N ASN A 142 19.70 6.53 2.58
CA ASN A 142 20.71 5.50 2.29
C ASN A 142 21.55 5.09 3.51
N PHE A 143 21.29 5.64 4.70
CA PHE A 143 22.03 5.36 5.92
C PHE A 143 21.11 4.77 7.01
N PRO A 144 21.54 3.70 7.72
CA PRO A 144 22.78 2.93 7.54
C PRO A 144 22.75 1.99 6.31
N ALA A 145 21.59 1.84 5.68
CA ALA A 145 21.36 1.15 4.41
C ALA A 145 20.17 1.83 3.70
N PRO A 146 19.92 1.55 2.41
CA PRO A 146 18.70 1.98 1.73
C PRO A 146 17.44 1.54 2.49
N TRP A 147 16.47 2.46 2.65
CA TRP A 147 15.18 2.20 3.30
C TRP A 147 14.13 1.70 2.31
#